data_AF-A0A2N1FAF7-F1
#
_entry.id   AF-A0A2N1FAF7-F1
#
_cell.length_a   1.000
_cell.length_b   1.000
_cell.length_c   1.000
_cell.angle_alpha   90.00
_cell.angle_beta   90.00
_cell.angle_gamma   90.00
#
_symmetry.space_group_name_H-M   'P 1'
#
loop_
_entity.id
_entity.type
_entity.pdbx_description
1 polymer ?
#
loop_
_entity_poly.entity_id
_entity_poly.type
_entity_poly.pdbx_seq_one_letter_code
_entity_poly.pdbx_strand_id
1 'polypeptide(L)'
;MDAKIRKTNKKELYESLTSMNSLAYSIISYGIFYGIKQAAFFFKLFAYLITNELLRIVPSLFFGYFISRAMLNTSVHVAEKKEWVIISISCFDFLVLCVITDVLNQNNWVDITNLLIFCAFVTYLGFWLNNVFVNRVKEKRKEAIQEQKIADSKHRLADVAQKIEVSNTTLASISTSITEEKQYLENLKQEIRERSCPYCLAPFPSKKARDGHKGRCSDKPTTLN
;
A
#
# COMPACT_ATOMS: atom_id res chain seq x y z
N MET A 1 -7.04 20.30 33.66
CA MET A 1 -7.50 21.53 32.99
C MET A 1 -6.99 21.48 31.57
N ASP A 2 -7.80 20.90 30.68
CA ASP A 2 -7.51 20.71 29.26
C ASP A 2 -7.84 21.97 28.47
N ALA A 3 -6.82 22.66 27.96
CA ALA A 3 -7.00 23.72 26.97
C ALA A 3 -6.65 23.17 25.58
N LYS A 4 -7.63 22.53 24.95
CA LYS A 4 -7.59 22.07 23.56
C LYS A 4 -7.69 23.30 22.64
N ILE A 5 -6.56 23.85 22.21
CA ILE A 5 -6.53 24.89 21.17
C ILE A 5 -6.98 24.25 19.85
N ARG A 6 -8.25 24.45 19.49
CA ARG A 6 -8.77 24.19 18.15
C ARG A 6 -8.10 25.15 17.16
N LYS A 7 -6.99 24.74 16.56
CA LYS A 7 -6.54 25.31 15.28
C LYS A 7 -7.48 24.79 14.20
N THR A 8 -8.48 25.59 13.83
CA THR A 8 -9.14 25.45 12.53
C THR A 8 -8.11 25.73 11.45
N ASN A 9 -7.46 24.67 10.95
CA ASN A 9 -6.68 24.72 9.72
C ASN A 9 -7.64 25.15 8.61
N LYS A 10 -7.51 26.40 8.16
CA LYS A 10 -8.00 26.82 6.86
C LYS A 10 -7.29 25.93 5.85
N LYS A 11 -7.99 24.94 5.29
CA LYS A 11 -7.45 24.12 4.20
C LYS A 11 -7.05 25.07 3.09
N GLU A 12 -5.77 25.11 2.77
CA GLU A 12 -5.29 25.87 1.63
C GLU A 12 -5.96 25.32 0.37
N LEU A 13 -6.25 26.18 -0.61
CA LEU A 13 -7.02 25.82 -1.81
C LEU A 13 -6.44 24.58 -2.54
N TYR A 14 -5.13 24.35 -2.41
CA TYR A 14 -4.44 23.18 -2.95
C TYR A 14 -4.89 21.86 -2.29
N GLU A 15 -5.24 21.86 -1.00
CA GLU A 15 -5.78 20.70 -0.28
C GLU A 15 -7.22 20.35 -0.71
N SER A 16 -7.97 21.34 -1.20
CA SER A 16 -9.32 21.13 -1.75
C SER A 16 -9.29 20.54 -3.16
N LEU A 17 -8.33 20.98 -3.98
CA LEU A 17 -8.03 20.46 -5.32
C LEU A 17 -7.36 19.07 -5.32
N THR A 18 -6.97 18.55 -4.15
CA THR A 18 -6.28 17.26 -4.00
C THR A 18 -7.18 16.14 -3.47
N SER A 19 -8.47 16.39 -3.30
CA SER A 19 -9.44 15.33 -2.98
C SER A 19 -9.61 14.36 -4.16
N MET A 20 -9.84 13.08 -3.87
CA MET A 20 -10.11 12.03 -4.88
C MET A 20 -11.15 12.45 -5.92
N ASN A 21 -12.12 13.27 -5.51
CA ASN A 21 -13.15 13.81 -6.38
C ASN A 21 -12.57 14.80 -7.40
N SER A 22 -11.68 15.70 -7.01
CA SER A 22 -11.09 16.67 -7.95
C SER A 22 -10.23 15.99 -9.02
N LEU A 23 -9.48 14.94 -8.65
CA LEU A 23 -8.71 14.15 -9.62
C LEU A 23 -9.64 13.38 -10.57
N ALA A 24 -10.68 12.73 -10.04
CA ALA A 24 -11.68 12.03 -10.85
C ALA A 24 -12.42 12.99 -11.80
N TYR A 25 -12.82 14.17 -11.32
CA TYR A 25 -13.40 15.21 -12.16
C TYR A 25 -12.43 15.69 -13.23
N SER A 26 -11.15 15.86 -12.91
CA SER A 26 -10.12 16.23 -13.88
C SER A 26 -9.95 15.16 -14.98
N ILE A 27 -9.94 13.87 -14.61
CA ILE A 27 -9.89 12.74 -15.56
C ILE A 27 -11.13 12.73 -16.47
N ILE A 28 -12.31 12.86 -15.86
CA ILE A 28 -13.58 12.83 -16.58
C ILE A 28 -13.67 14.04 -17.53
N SER A 29 -13.36 15.24 -17.04
CA SER A 29 -13.32 16.46 -17.86
C SER A 29 -12.30 16.34 -18.98
N TYR A 30 -11.09 15.84 -18.72
CA TYR A 30 -10.08 15.61 -19.75
C TYR A 30 -10.60 14.67 -20.85
N GLY A 31 -11.16 13.51 -20.46
CA GLY A 31 -11.75 12.56 -21.41
C GLY A 31 -12.90 13.15 -22.23
N ILE A 32 -13.73 14.00 -21.61
CA ILE A 32 -14.83 14.70 -22.29
C ILE A 32 -14.28 15.71 -23.31
N PHE A 33 -13.37 16.60 -22.92
CA PHE A 33 -12.81 17.60 -23.84
C PHE A 33 -12.03 16.96 -24.99
N TYR A 34 -11.28 15.89 -24.70
CA TYR A 34 -10.60 15.13 -25.74
C TYR A 34 -11.60 14.44 -26.68
N GLY A 35 -12.70 13.88 -26.13
CA GLY A 35 -13.78 13.30 -26.91
C GLY A 35 -14.48 14.30 -27.82
N ILE A 36 -14.78 15.51 -27.31
CA ILE A 36 -15.35 16.60 -28.09
C ILE A 36 -14.41 17.00 -29.23
N LYS A 37 -13.11 17.12 -28.96
CA LYS A 37 -12.10 17.45 -29.98
C LYS A 37 -12.05 16.39 -31.08
N GLN A 38 -11.98 15.11 -30.71
CA GLN A 38 -11.99 14.01 -31.67
C GLN A 38 -13.30 13.98 -32.46
N ALA A 39 -14.44 14.22 -31.81
CA ALA A 39 -15.73 14.32 -32.49
C ALA A 39 -15.75 15.46 -33.52
N ALA A 40 -15.19 16.63 -33.20
CA ALA A 40 -15.08 17.75 -34.15
C ALA A 40 -14.21 17.38 -35.36
N PHE A 41 -13.10 16.65 -35.15
CA PHE A 41 -12.27 16.13 -36.23
C PHE A 41 -13.04 15.17 -37.15
N PHE A 42 -13.71 14.17 -36.58
CA PHE A 42 -14.53 13.23 -37.37
C PHE A 42 -15.72 13.90 -38.03
N PHE A 43 -16.28 14.96 -37.44
CA PHE A 43 -17.35 15.75 -38.06
C PHE A 43 -16.88 16.47 -39.33
N LYS A 44 -15.67 17.04 -39.31
CA LYS A 44 -15.04 17.58 -40.54
C LYS A 44 -14.74 16.46 -41.54
N LEU A 45 -14.23 15.33 -41.09
CA LEU A 45 -13.84 14.21 -41.96
C LEU A 45 -15.06 13.54 -42.63
N PHE A 46 -16.15 13.34 -41.90
CA PHE A 46 -17.40 12.78 -42.42
C PHE A 46 -18.20 13.77 -43.28
N ALA A 47 -17.78 15.04 -43.37
CA ALA A 47 -18.41 16.00 -44.28
C ALA A 47 -18.35 15.57 -45.74
N TYR A 48 -17.31 14.81 -46.10
CA TYR A 48 -17.14 14.26 -47.44
C TYR A 48 -18.10 13.09 -47.74
N LEU A 49 -18.56 12.36 -46.72
CA LEU A 49 -19.35 11.13 -46.86
C LEU A 49 -20.84 11.34 -46.55
N ILE A 50 -21.16 12.17 -45.56
CA ILE A 50 -22.51 12.37 -45.05
C ILE A 50 -22.85 13.85 -45.17
N THR A 51 -23.60 14.24 -46.19
CA THR A 51 -23.94 15.64 -46.46
C THR A 51 -24.86 16.23 -45.38
N ASN A 52 -25.75 15.41 -44.80
CA ASN A 52 -26.67 15.83 -43.74
C ASN A 52 -25.92 16.04 -42.40
N GLU A 53 -25.95 17.26 -41.88
CA GLU A 53 -25.22 17.64 -40.66
C GLU A 53 -25.69 16.89 -39.41
N LEU A 54 -27.00 16.75 -39.19
CA LEU A 54 -27.54 16.07 -38.02
C LEU A 54 -27.17 14.59 -38.00
N LEU A 55 -27.23 13.95 -39.17
CA LEU A 55 -26.88 12.55 -39.32
C LEU A 55 -25.37 12.31 -39.14
N ARG A 56 -24.54 13.34 -39.33
CA ARG A 56 -23.09 13.32 -39.15
C ARG A 56 -22.67 13.44 -37.69
N ILE A 57 -23.43 14.14 -36.85
CA ILE A 57 -23.13 14.30 -35.42
C ILE A 57 -23.04 12.94 -34.72
N VAL A 58 -23.96 12.01 -35.03
CA VAL A 58 -24.05 10.70 -34.39
C VAL A 58 -22.77 9.87 -34.55
N PRO A 59 -22.28 9.58 -35.77
CA PRO A 59 -21.04 8.85 -35.95
C PRO A 59 -19.84 9.63 -35.41
N SER A 60 -19.80 10.96 -35.56
CA SER A 60 -18.71 11.78 -35.03
C SER A 60 -18.56 11.67 -33.51
N LEU A 61 -19.67 11.75 -32.77
CA LEU A 61 -19.67 11.58 -31.31
C LEU A 61 -19.27 10.15 -30.92
N PHE A 62 -19.77 9.15 -31.64
CA PHE A 62 -19.45 7.74 -31.38
C PHE A 62 -17.95 7.46 -31.54
N PHE A 63 -17.37 7.83 -32.68
CA PHE A 63 -15.93 7.68 -32.92
C PHE A 63 -15.09 8.53 -31.96
N GLY A 64 -15.51 9.78 -31.70
CA GLY A 64 -14.84 10.67 -30.75
C GLY A 64 -14.77 10.09 -29.34
N TYR A 65 -15.87 9.49 -28.88
CA TYR A 65 -15.93 8.81 -27.58
C TYR A 65 -14.97 7.61 -27.51
N PHE A 66 -15.02 6.71 -28.50
CA PHE A 66 -14.19 5.51 -28.52
C PHE A 66 -12.70 5.85 -28.56
N ILE A 67 -12.31 6.81 -29.41
CA ILE A 67 -10.91 7.21 -29.56
C ILE A 67 -10.41 7.92 -28.30
N SER A 68 -11.22 8.80 -27.70
CA SER A 68 -10.87 9.42 -26.41
C SER A 68 -10.65 8.38 -25.32
N ARG A 69 -11.52 7.37 -25.23
CA ARG A 69 -11.39 6.30 -24.24
C ARG A 69 -10.17 5.41 -24.49
N ALA A 70 -9.87 5.10 -25.75
CA ALA A 70 -8.67 4.34 -26.13
C ALA A 70 -7.38 5.12 -25.81
N MET A 71 -7.35 6.42 -26.10
CA MET A 71 -6.23 7.31 -25.77
C MET A 71 -6.01 7.41 -24.26
N LEU A 72 -7.07 7.60 -23.47
CA LEU A 72 -6.99 7.65 -22.00
C LEU A 72 -6.49 6.32 -21.41
N ASN A 73 -7.00 5.20 -21.91
CA ASN A 73 -6.56 3.89 -21.45
C ASN A 73 -5.07 3.67 -21.78
N THR A 74 -4.65 4.09 -22.97
CA THR A 74 -3.25 4.01 -23.40
C THR A 74 -2.37 4.89 -22.52
N SER A 75 -2.75 6.13 -22.25
CA SER A 75 -1.95 7.08 -21.45
C SER A 75 -1.77 6.63 -20.00
N VAL A 76 -2.79 5.99 -19.39
CA VAL A 76 -2.71 5.46 -18.02
C VAL A 76 -1.84 4.20 -17.92
N HIS A 77 -1.76 3.41 -19.00
CA HIS A 77 -0.97 2.17 -19.05
C HIS A 77 0.42 2.34 -19.69
N VAL A 78 0.82 3.57 -20.04
CA VAL A 78 2.20 3.86 -20.49
C VAL A 78 3.17 3.46 -19.38
N ALA A 79 3.89 2.36 -19.60
CA ALA A 79 5.00 1.94 -18.76
C ALA A 79 6.02 3.07 -18.61
N GLU A 80 6.65 3.18 -17.44
CA GLU A 80 7.47 4.31 -16.97
C GLU A 80 8.63 4.76 -17.90
N LYS A 81 8.85 4.12 -19.05
CA LYS A 81 9.92 4.40 -20.02
C LYS A 81 9.45 4.70 -21.45
N LYS A 82 8.15 4.87 -21.68
CA LYS A 82 7.59 5.16 -23.02
C LYS A 82 7.14 6.61 -23.19
N GLU A 83 7.99 7.57 -22.78
CA GLU A 83 7.72 9.01 -22.94
C GLU A 83 7.44 9.41 -24.40
N TRP A 84 8.05 8.71 -25.36
CA TRP A 84 7.77 8.85 -26.79
C TRP A 84 6.29 8.73 -27.15
N VAL A 85 5.50 7.92 -26.43
CA VAL A 85 4.05 7.78 -26.67
C VAL A 85 3.32 9.09 -26.37
N ILE A 86 3.70 9.78 -25.30
CA ILE A 86 3.10 11.07 -24.92
C ILE A 86 3.44 12.13 -25.98
N ILE A 87 4.70 12.14 -26.44
CA ILE A 87 5.14 13.05 -27.50
C ILE A 87 4.40 12.79 -28.81
N SER A 88 4.24 11.52 -29.22
CA SER A 88 3.49 11.14 -30.42
C SER A 88 2.01 11.53 -30.32
N ILE A 89 1.39 11.36 -29.15
CA ILE A 89 -0.01 11.80 -28.91
C ILE A 89 -0.13 13.31 -29.07
N SER A 90 0.81 14.09 -28.52
CA SER A 90 0.80 15.54 -28.67
C SER A 90 1.03 15.99 -30.12
N CYS A 91 1.92 15.33 -30.85
CA CYS A 91 2.12 15.61 -32.27
C CYS A 91 0.84 15.33 -33.09
N PHE A 92 0.18 14.19 -32.83
CA PHE A 92 -1.09 13.86 -33.46
C PHE A 92 -2.19 14.87 -33.11
N ASP A 93 -2.26 15.31 -31.85
CA ASP A 93 -3.24 16.30 -31.38
C ASP A 93 -3.04 17.67 -32.06
N PHE A 94 -1.79 18.05 -32.33
CA PHE A 94 -1.47 19.24 -33.13
C PHE A 94 -1.99 19.12 -34.57
N LEU A 95 -1.74 17.98 -35.24
CA LEU A 95 -2.23 17.76 -36.60
C LEU A 95 -3.76 17.76 -36.68
N VAL A 96 -4.42 17.13 -35.70
CA VAL A 96 -5.88 17.14 -35.58
C VAL A 96 -6.40 18.58 -35.42
N LEU A 97 -5.75 19.41 -34.60
CA LEU A 97 -6.12 20.81 -34.44
C LEU A 97 -5.92 21.62 -35.74
N CYS A 98 -4.85 21.37 -36.50
CA CYS A 98 -4.65 22.03 -37.79
C CYS A 98 -5.77 21.69 -38.79
N VAL A 99 -6.30 20.46 -38.76
CA VAL A 99 -7.43 20.05 -39.60
C VAL A 99 -8.75 20.67 -39.12
N ILE A 100 -9.00 20.69 -37.80
CA ILE A 100 -10.23 21.27 -37.24
C ILE A 100 -10.29 22.78 -37.52
N THR A 101 -9.17 23.47 -37.35
CA THR A 101 -9.05 24.92 -37.53
C THR A 101 -8.89 25.35 -38.98
N ASP A 102 -8.85 24.39 -39.91
CA ASP A 102 -8.78 24.61 -41.35
C ASP A 102 -7.57 25.47 -41.80
N VAL A 103 -6.44 25.34 -41.09
CA VAL A 103 -5.20 26.09 -41.35
C VAL A 103 -4.75 25.92 -42.81
N LEU A 104 -4.88 24.70 -43.34
CA LEU A 104 -4.39 24.34 -44.67
C LEU A 104 -5.20 24.94 -45.82
N ASN A 105 -6.40 25.46 -45.54
CA ASN A 105 -7.29 26.07 -46.52
C ASN A 105 -7.23 27.61 -46.50
N GLN A 106 -6.39 28.19 -45.63
CA GLN A 106 -6.21 29.64 -45.54
C GLN A 106 -5.24 30.13 -46.61
N ASN A 107 -5.56 31.26 -47.25
CA ASN A 107 -4.72 31.86 -48.29
C ASN A 107 -3.80 32.98 -47.77
N ASN A 108 -4.00 33.44 -46.54
CA ASN A 108 -3.24 34.54 -45.94
C ASN A 108 -2.19 34.01 -44.95
N TRP A 109 -0.92 34.34 -45.19
CA TRP A 109 0.20 33.95 -44.34
C TRP A 109 0.07 34.42 -42.89
N VAL A 110 -0.54 35.58 -42.66
CA VAL A 110 -0.77 36.11 -41.30
C VAL A 110 -1.78 35.22 -40.55
N ASP A 111 -2.86 34.84 -41.22
CA ASP A 111 -3.91 34.00 -40.63
C ASP A 111 -3.42 32.57 -40.41
N ILE A 112 -2.69 32.01 -41.37
CA ILE A 112 -2.01 30.71 -41.23
C ILE A 112 -1.11 30.72 -39.98
N THR A 113 -0.28 31.75 -39.81
CA THR A 113 0.66 31.84 -38.69
C THR A 113 -0.07 31.97 -37.36
N ASN A 114 -1.11 32.81 -37.28
CA ASN A 114 -1.91 32.97 -36.07
C ASN A 114 -2.62 31.67 -35.66
N LEU A 115 -3.19 30.95 -36.63
CA LEU A 115 -3.85 29.67 -36.38
C LEU A 115 -2.84 28.57 -35.98
N LEU A 116 -1.64 28.56 -36.54
CA LEU A 116 -0.57 27.63 -36.14
C LEU A 116 -0.10 27.91 -34.71
N ILE A 117 0.10 29.18 -34.35
CA ILE A 117 0.46 29.58 -32.97
C ILE A 117 -0.64 29.13 -32.00
N PHE A 118 -1.91 29.33 -32.36
CA PHE A 118 -3.04 28.87 -31.57
C PHE A 118 -3.04 27.33 -31.42
N CYS A 119 -2.85 26.58 -32.50
CA CYS A 119 -2.78 25.11 -32.45
C CYS A 119 -1.62 24.63 -31.57
N ALA A 120 -0.45 25.26 -31.68
CA ALA A 120 0.71 24.96 -30.87
C ALA A 120 0.47 25.24 -29.38
N PHE A 121 -0.16 26.38 -29.06
CA PHE A 121 -0.51 26.75 -27.69
C PHE A 121 -1.52 25.77 -27.06
N VAL A 122 -2.60 25.43 -27.77
CA VAL A 122 -3.61 24.48 -27.29
C VAL A 122 -2.99 23.08 -27.10
N THR A 123 -2.13 22.66 -28.04
CA THR A 123 -1.39 21.39 -27.92
C THR A 123 -0.45 21.40 -26.71
N TYR A 124 0.25 22.51 -26.47
CA TYR A 124 1.14 22.67 -25.33
C TYR A 124 0.37 22.58 -24.00
N LEU A 125 -0.79 23.23 -23.89
CA LEU A 125 -1.66 23.09 -22.73
C LEU A 125 -2.08 21.63 -22.53
N GLY A 126 -2.47 20.93 -23.60
CA GLY A 126 -2.82 19.51 -23.54
C GLY A 126 -1.66 18.62 -23.09
N PHE A 127 -0.45 18.87 -23.60
CA PHE A 127 0.77 18.16 -23.20
C PHE A 127 1.09 18.40 -21.72
N TRP A 128 1.03 19.65 -21.26
CA TRP A 128 1.30 19.98 -19.87
C TRP A 128 0.28 19.35 -18.92
N LEU A 129 -1.00 19.37 -19.30
CA LEU A 129 -2.06 18.70 -18.54
C LEU A 129 -1.82 17.19 -18.43
N ASN A 130 -1.42 16.54 -19.55
CA ASN A 130 -1.05 15.14 -19.58
C ASN A 130 0.13 14.82 -18.68
N ASN A 131 1.17 15.65 -18.70
CA ASN A 131 2.36 15.44 -17.88
C ASN A 131 2.04 15.57 -16.39
N VAL A 132 1.31 16.63 -15.99
CA VAL A 132 0.84 16.81 -14.61
C VAL A 132 -0.03 15.63 -14.18
N PHE A 133 -0.92 15.17 -15.05
CA PHE A 133 -1.79 14.03 -14.77
C PHE A 133 -0.99 12.74 -14.51
N VAL A 134 -0.08 12.38 -15.42
CA VAL A 134 0.76 11.18 -15.31
C VAL A 134 1.61 11.24 -14.03
N ASN A 135 2.20 12.39 -13.73
CA ASN A 135 3.02 12.56 -12.54
C ASN A 135 2.21 12.43 -11.25
N ARG A 136 0.99 12.98 -11.20
CA ARG A 136 0.08 12.83 -10.06
C ARG A 136 -0.38 11.39 -9.85
N VAL A 137 -0.71 10.66 -10.92
CA VAL A 137 -1.06 9.24 -10.83
C VAL A 137 0.13 8.41 -10.32
N LYS A 138 1.35 8.71 -10.78
CA LYS A 138 2.58 8.06 -10.29
C LYS A 138 2.82 8.34 -8.81
N GLU A 139 2.69 9.59 -8.38
CA GLU A 139 2.84 10.00 -6.98
C GLU A 139 1.88 9.23 -6.07
N LYS A 140 0.60 9.15 -6.45
CA LYS A 140 -0.43 8.40 -5.70
C LYS A 140 -0.19 6.89 -5.69
N ARG A 141 0.28 6.30 -6.79
CA ARG A 141 0.68 4.87 -6.77
C ARG A 141 1.82 4.62 -5.79
N LYS A 142 2.78 5.53 -5.70
CA LYS A 142 3.88 5.43 -4.73
C LYS A 142 3.38 5.57 -3.28
N GLU A 143 2.49 6.52 -3.02
CA GLU A 143 1.84 6.67 -1.70
C GLU A 143 1.07 5.40 -1.31
N ALA A 144 0.23 4.86 -2.20
CA ALA A 144 -0.53 3.64 -1.94
C ALA A 144 0.39 2.42 -1.67
N ILE A 145 1.50 2.29 -2.42
CA ILE A 145 2.50 1.24 -2.18
C ILE A 145 3.18 1.45 -0.82
N GLN A 146 3.47 2.69 -0.42
CA GLN A 146 4.04 2.99 0.90
C GLN A 146 3.05 2.68 2.03
N GLU A 147 1.80 3.07 1.91
CA GLU A 147 0.74 2.75 2.88
C GLU A 147 0.55 1.23 3.01
N GLN A 148 0.55 0.51 1.89
CA GLN A 148 0.47 -0.95 1.91
C GLN A 148 1.69 -1.58 2.61
N LYS A 149 2.90 -1.08 2.35
CA LYS A 149 4.11 -1.54 3.05
C LYS A 149 4.07 -1.25 4.55
N ILE A 150 3.52 -0.10 4.95
CA ILE A 150 3.33 0.26 6.37
C ILE A 150 2.30 -0.68 7.01
N ALA A 151 1.19 -0.95 6.33
CA ALA A 151 0.16 -1.88 6.80
C ALA A 151 0.70 -3.31 6.95
N ASP A 152 1.44 -3.82 5.96
CA ASP A 152 2.09 -5.13 6.00
C ASP A 152 3.11 -5.22 7.14
N SER A 153 3.91 -4.17 7.32
CA SER A 153 4.88 -4.10 8.42
C SER A 153 4.19 -4.11 9.79
N LYS A 154 3.08 -3.38 9.92
CA LYS A 154 2.27 -3.35 11.15
C LYS A 154 1.65 -4.72 11.44
N HIS A 155 1.18 -5.43 10.42
CA HIS A 155 0.68 -6.79 10.56
C HIS A 155 1.78 -7.76 11.02
N ARG A 156 2.98 -7.67 10.42
CA ARG A 156 4.14 -8.48 10.85
C ARG A 156 4.55 -8.19 12.29
N LEU A 157 4.53 -6.92 12.71
CA LEU A 157 4.79 -6.53 14.10
C LEU A 157 3.77 -7.14 15.06
N ALA A 158 2.47 -7.14 14.69
CA ALA A 158 1.43 -7.76 15.50
C ALA A 158 1.61 -9.29 15.62
N ASP A 159 1.95 -9.98 14.53
CA ASP A 159 2.24 -11.43 14.54
C ASP A 159 3.46 -11.76 15.41
N VAL A 160 4.52 -10.95 15.34
CA VAL A 160 5.70 -11.12 16.22
C VAL A 160 5.33 -10.87 17.69
N ALA A 161 4.54 -9.84 17.99
CA ALA A 161 4.09 -9.56 19.36
C ALA A 161 3.27 -10.73 19.93
N GLN A 162 2.36 -11.30 19.13
CA GLN A 162 1.59 -12.48 19.52
C GLN A 162 2.49 -13.70 19.78
N LYS A 163 3.49 -13.95 18.92
CA LYS A 163 4.45 -15.05 19.12
C LYS A 163 5.29 -14.87 20.38
N ILE A 164 5.65 -13.64 20.73
CA ILE A 164 6.36 -13.33 21.99
C ILE A 164 5.46 -13.64 23.18
N GLU A 165 4.18 -13.28 23.13
CA GLU A 165 3.23 -13.58 24.21
C GLU A 165 3.01 -15.09 24.40
N VAL A 166 2.86 -15.84 23.31
CA VAL A 166 2.80 -17.31 23.34
C VAL A 166 4.09 -17.91 23.90
N SER A 167 5.25 -17.36 23.54
CA SER A 167 6.54 -17.83 24.06
C SER A 167 6.66 -17.53 25.56
N ASN A 168 6.23 -16.37 26.02
CA ASN A 168 6.26 -15.99 27.44
C ASN A 168 5.33 -16.86 28.29
N THR A 169 4.13 -17.15 27.80
CA THR A 169 3.19 -18.07 28.49
C THR A 169 3.75 -19.49 28.55
N THR A 170 4.38 -19.96 27.47
CA THR A 170 5.08 -21.25 27.45
C THR A 170 6.23 -21.27 28.45
N LEU A 171 7.06 -20.23 28.49
CA LEU A 171 8.16 -20.10 29.47
C LEU A 171 7.64 -20.08 30.92
N ALA A 172 6.51 -19.42 31.17
CA ALA A 172 5.88 -19.44 32.49
C ALA A 172 5.39 -20.85 32.88
N SER A 173 4.79 -21.60 31.95
CA SER A 173 4.36 -22.97 32.20
C SER A 173 5.54 -23.95 32.44
N ILE A 174 6.67 -23.73 31.76
CA ILE A 174 7.88 -24.52 31.97
C ILE A 174 8.49 -24.19 33.33
N SER A 175 8.53 -22.91 33.72
CA SER A 175 9.08 -22.51 35.01
C SER A 175 8.27 -23.05 36.20
N THR A 176 6.94 -23.10 36.09
CA THR A 176 6.09 -23.75 37.09
C THR A 176 6.38 -25.25 37.16
N SER A 177 6.47 -25.93 36.00
CA SER A 177 6.76 -27.36 35.95
C SER A 177 8.12 -27.70 36.57
N ILE A 178 9.16 -26.91 36.28
CA ILE A 178 10.49 -27.05 36.90
C ILE A 178 10.41 -26.86 38.43
N THR A 179 9.56 -25.95 38.90
CA THR A 179 9.40 -25.68 40.33
C THR A 179 8.72 -26.86 41.04
N GLU A 180 7.67 -27.41 40.44
CA GLU A 180 6.99 -28.62 40.92
C GLU A 180 7.94 -29.83 40.95
N GLU A 181 8.71 -30.05 39.89
CA GLU A 181 9.67 -31.15 39.81
C GLU A 181 10.81 -31.00 40.82
N LYS A 182 11.31 -29.77 41.03
CA LYS A 182 12.28 -29.48 42.10
C LYS A 182 11.71 -29.76 43.48
N GLN A 183 10.47 -29.36 43.74
CA GLN A 183 9.80 -29.62 45.02
C GLN A 183 9.60 -31.13 45.25
N TYR A 184 9.22 -31.87 44.20
CA TYR A 184 9.11 -33.31 44.24
C TYR A 184 10.46 -33.99 44.55
N LEU A 185 11.54 -33.55 43.91
CA LEU A 185 12.89 -34.04 44.18
C LEU A 185 13.34 -33.75 45.61
N GLU A 186 13.07 -32.57 46.15
CA GLU A 186 13.40 -32.23 47.54
C GLU A 186 12.59 -33.08 48.54
N ASN A 187 11.29 -33.31 48.27
CA ASN A 187 10.47 -34.22 49.07
C ASN A 187 11.04 -35.65 49.07
N LEU A 188 11.45 -36.17 47.90
CA LEU A 188 12.09 -37.49 47.80
C LEU A 188 13.42 -37.55 48.55
N LYS A 189 14.28 -36.52 48.41
CA LYS A 189 15.54 -36.44 49.17
C LYS A 189 15.29 -36.43 50.67
N GLN A 190 14.26 -35.70 51.13
CA GLN A 190 13.87 -35.68 52.53
C GLN A 190 13.37 -37.05 52.97
N GLU A 191 12.52 -37.72 52.20
CA GLU A 191 12.02 -39.06 52.52
C GLU A 191 13.17 -40.08 52.61
N ILE A 192 14.13 -40.05 51.68
CA ILE A 192 15.34 -40.87 51.72
C ILE A 192 16.15 -40.56 52.99
N ARG A 193 16.36 -39.29 53.33
CA ARG A 193 17.06 -38.90 54.57
C ARG A 193 16.33 -39.37 55.83
N GLU A 194 15.00 -39.37 55.81
CA GLU A 194 14.16 -39.80 56.92
C GLU A 194 14.10 -41.33 57.08
N ARG A 195 14.34 -42.07 55.99
CA ARG A 195 14.24 -43.53 55.95
C ARG A 195 15.57 -44.26 55.82
N SER A 196 16.67 -43.58 55.54
CA SER A 196 17.99 -44.20 55.47
C SER A 196 18.83 -43.91 56.72
N CYS A 197 19.62 -44.90 57.16
CA CYS A 197 20.56 -44.68 58.26
C CYS A 197 21.65 -43.69 57.82
N PRO A 198 21.97 -42.64 58.62
CA PRO A 198 22.97 -41.65 58.23
C PRO A 198 24.41 -42.19 58.24
N TYR A 199 24.65 -43.40 58.76
CA TYR A 199 25.99 -43.98 58.89
C TYR A 199 26.25 -45.07 57.84
N CYS A 200 25.34 -46.03 57.67
CA CYS A 200 25.49 -47.14 56.74
C CYS A 200 24.65 -47.01 55.45
N LEU A 201 23.85 -45.94 55.32
CA LEU A 201 22.96 -45.66 54.18
C LEU A 201 21.88 -46.73 53.91
N ALA A 202 21.74 -47.75 54.76
CA ALA A 202 20.72 -48.78 54.61
C ALA A 202 19.30 -48.18 54.66
N PRO A 203 18.38 -48.59 53.77
CA PRO A 203 17.00 -48.11 53.75
C PRO A 203 16.13 -48.83 54.79
N PHE A 204 15.18 -48.10 55.41
CA PHE A 204 14.24 -48.62 56.39
C PHE A 204 12.80 -48.21 56.06
N PRO A 205 11.80 -49.05 56.38
CA PRO A 205 10.40 -48.80 56.03
C PRO A 205 9.76 -47.63 56.80
N SER A 206 10.34 -47.22 57.93
CA SER A 206 9.85 -46.08 58.70
C SER A 206 10.96 -45.37 59.46
N LYS A 207 10.73 -44.09 59.78
CA LYS A 207 11.59 -43.27 60.63
C LYS A 207 11.91 -43.93 61.97
N LYS A 208 10.92 -44.57 62.60
CA LYS A 208 11.08 -45.30 63.86
C LYS A 208 11.99 -46.52 63.73
N ALA A 209 11.86 -47.28 62.63
CA ALA A 209 12.74 -48.42 62.35
C ALA A 209 14.19 -47.97 62.11
N ARG A 210 14.37 -46.89 61.33
CA ARG A 210 15.68 -46.25 61.13
C ARG A 210 16.29 -45.80 62.45
N ASP A 211 15.54 -45.11 63.32
CA ASP A 211 16.07 -44.57 64.58
C ASP A 211 16.48 -45.68 65.57
N GLY A 212 15.74 -46.79 65.60
CA GLY A 212 16.13 -47.99 66.34
C GLY A 212 17.44 -48.60 65.85
N HIS A 213 17.67 -48.63 64.53
CA HIS A 213 18.93 -49.07 63.95
C HIS A 213 20.06 -48.06 64.17
N LYS A 214 19.82 -46.76 63.99
CA LYS A 214 20.80 -45.67 64.16
C LYS A 214 21.54 -45.74 65.50
N GLY A 215 20.84 -46.10 66.58
CA GLY A 215 21.43 -46.25 67.91
C GLY A 215 22.40 -47.44 68.05
N ARG A 216 22.30 -48.44 67.16
CA ARG A 216 23.04 -49.71 67.18
C ARG A 216 23.82 -49.97 65.88
N CYS A 217 23.94 -48.96 65.02
CA CYS A 217 24.58 -49.10 63.72
C CYS A 217 26.09 -49.33 63.89
N SER A 218 26.61 -50.40 63.29
CA SER A 218 28.02 -50.77 63.36
C SER A 218 28.96 -49.73 62.74
N ASP A 219 28.50 -49.04 61.69
CA ASP A 219 29.26 -48.00 60.99
C ASP A 219 29.17 -46.62 61.65
N LYS A 220 28.50 -46.52 62.80
CA LYS A 220 28.43 -45.26 63.54
C LYS A 220 29.84 -44.92 64.06
N PRO A 221 30.39 -43.73 63.77
CA PRO A 221 31.70 -43.35 64.28
C PRO A 221 31.65 -43.32 65.81
N THR A 222 32.45 -44.17 66.43
CA THR A 222 32.78 -44.10 67.85
C THR A 222 33.67 -42.89 68.03
N THR A 223 33.11 -41.77 68.49
CA THR A 223 33.94 -40.68 68.99
C THR A 223 34.72 -41.21 70.20
N LEU A 224 35.99 -41.49 70.00
CA LEU A 224 37.01 -41.47 71.04
C LEU A 224 37.09 -40.03 71.55
N ASN A 225 36.47 -39.78 72.69
CA ASN A 225 36.97 -38.81 73.66
C ASN A 225 37.75 -39.59 74.70
#